data_AF-A0A2I7YS47-F1
#
_entry.id   AF-A0A2I7YS47-F1
#
_cell.length_a   1.000
_cell.length_b   1.000
_cell.length_c   1.000
_cell.angle_alpha   90.00
_cell.angle_beta   90.00
_cell.angle_gamma   90.00
#
_symmetry.space_group_name_H-M   'P 1'
#
loop_
_entity.id
_entity.type
_entity.pdbx_description
1 polymer ?
#
loop_
_entity_poly.entity_id
_entity_poly.type
_entity_poly.pdbx_seq_one_letter_code
_entity_poly.pdbx_strand_id
1 'polypeptide(L)'
;MVLIRVLATLLILQLSYAQKSSELVVGGRPCNINEHRSLVVLFNSSGILCAGTLINQEWVLTAAHCDIKNFQIQLGVHSKKVRNKDEQTRDPKEKFFCLGSKTNNEWEKDIMLIRLNNPVSNSAHIAPLSLPSSPPSVGSLCRIMGWGTISSTKEIYPNVPRCANINILDYAVCRAAYPWWPVTTRILCAGILEGGKDSCQGDSGGPLICNGQFQGIVSWGAHPCGRRLNPGFYTKVFDYIDWIQSIIAKNTTVTCPQ
;
A
#
# COMPACT_ATOMS: atom_id res chain seq x y z
N MET A 1 57.88 -8.23 -12.76
CA MET A 1 57.12 -8.89 -11.67
C MET A 1 56.25 -7.93 -10.85
N VAL A 2 56.66 -6.70 -10.54
CA VAL A 2 55.85 -5.78 -9.68
C VAL A 2 54.47 -5.46 -10.25
N LEU A 3 54.36 -5.13 -11.54
CA LEU A 3 53.12 -4.64 -12.18
C LEU A 3 51.90 -5.58 -12.00
N ILE A 4 52.14 -6.90 -11.99
CA ILE A 4 51.09 -7.93 -11.85
C ILE A 4 50.46 -7.89 -10.45
N ARG A 5 51.23 -7.55 -9.40
CA ARG A 5 50.69 -7.46 -8.03
C ARG A 5 49.76 -6.24 -7.85
N VAL A 6 50.05 -5.13 -8.52
CA VAL A 6 49.22 -3.91 -8.47
C VAL A 6 47.84 -4.14 -9.10
N LEU A 7 47.80 -4.84 -10.25
CA LEU A 7 46.55 -5.23 -10.91
C LEU A 7 45.71 -6.17 -10.05
N ALA A 8 46.33 -7.13 -9.35
CA ALA A 8 45.62 -8.02 -8.42
C ALA A 8 44.96 -7.26 -7.27
N THR A 9 45.63 -6.27 -6.68
CA THR A 9 45.03 -5.43 -5.61
C THR A 9 43.87 -4.56 -6.12
N LEU A 10 43.95 -4.04 -7.34
CA LEU A 10 42.85 -3.25 -7.94
C LEU A 10 41.60 -4.10 -8.24
N LEU A 11 41.77 -5.36 -8.64
CA LEU A 11 40.64 -6.29 -8.83
C LEU A 11 39.91 -6.63 -7.52
N ILE A 12 40.65 -6.74 -6.40
CA ILE A 12 40.06 -7.09 -5.10
C ILE A 12 39.23 -5.92 -4.52
N LEU A 13 39.62 -4.66 -4.77
CA LEU A 13 38.80 -3.49 -4.40
C LEU A 13 37.51 -3.36 -5.23
N GLN A 14 37.42 -3.96 -6.42
CA GLN A 14 36.19 -3.98 -7.22
C GLN A 14 35.14 -4.98 -6.69
N LEU A 15 35.55 -6.00 -5.92
CA LEU A 15 34.67 -7.05 -5.39
C LEU A 15 33.97 -6.68 -4.08
N SER A 16 34.29 -5.54 -3.47
CA SER A 16 33.95 -5.21 -2.07
C SER A 16 32.95 -4.05 -1.89
N TYR A 17 32.38 -3.49 -2.97
CA TYR A 17 31.35 -2.43 -2.85
C TYR A 17 30.12 -2.58 -3.75
N ALA A 18 29.68 -3.83 -3.95
CA ALA A 18 28.42 -4.16 -4.63
C ALA A 18 27.45 -4.95 -3.72
N GLN A 19 27.33 -4.56 -2.45
CA GLN A 19 26.35 -5.14 -1.51
C GLN A 19 24.93 -4.68 -1.90
N LYS A 20 24.37 -5.34 -2.92
CA LYS A 20 23.03 -5.10 -3.46
C LYS A 20 21.98 -5.29 -2.36
N SER A 21 21.48 -4.17 -1.83
CA SER A 21 20.56 -4.17 -0.68
C SER A 21 19.34 -5.05 -0.94
N SER A 22 19.23 -6.14 -0.16
CA SER A 22 18.19 -7.15 -0.31
C SER A 22 17.05 -6.90 0.69
N GLU A 23 16.31 -5.85 0.40
CA GLU A 23 15.08 -5.46 1.07
C GLU A 23 13.94 -5.49 0.04
N LEU A 24 12.80 -6.11 0.34
CA LEU A 24 11.70 -6.45 -0.59
C LEU A 24 10.40 -6.81 0.21
N VAL A 25 9.11 -6.51 -0.06
CA VAL A 25 8.36 -5.69 -1.03
C VAL A 25 9.27 -4.72 -1.73
N VAL A 26 9.39 -4.93 -3.05
CA VAL A 26 10.55 -4.62 -3.90
C VAL A 26 11.29 -3.37 -3.44
N GLY A 27 12.27 -3.51 -2.51
CA GLY A 27 12.98 -2.42 -1.83
C GLY A 27 12.91 -2.27 -0.30
N GLY A 28 12.06 -3.01 0.44
CA GLY A 28 11.81 -2.82 1.89
C GLY A 28 11.95 -4.05 2.82
N ARG A 29 12.65 -3.91 3.95
CA ARG A 29 12.80 -4.93 5.00
C ARG A 29 11.46 -5.44 5.57
N PRO A 30 11.45 -6.57 6.33
CA PRO A 30 10.33 -6.90 7.20
C PRO A 30 9.91 -5.71 8.07
N CYS A 31 8.61 -5.51 8.22
CA CYS A 31 8.07 -4.56 9.18
C CYS A 31 8.38 -5.04 10.61
N ASN A 32 8.56 -4.10 11.54
CA ASN A 32 8.47 -4.39 12.97
C ASN A 32 7.03 -4.83 13.31
N ILE A 33 6.87 -5.83 14.16
CA ILE A 33 5.56 -6.41 14.50
C ILE A 33 4.53 -5.39 15.04
N ASN A 34 5.00 -4.26 15.59
CA ASN A 34 4.18 -3.20 16.17
C ASN A 34 4.01 -1.96 15.27
N GLU A 35 4.68 -1.89 14.11
CA GLU A 35 4.64 -0.67 13.24
C GLU A 35 3.45 -0.62 12.26
N HIS A 36 2.60 -1.65 12.25
CA HIS A 36 1.51 -1.82 11.28
C HIS A 36 0.17 -2.23 11.93
N ARG A 37 -0.13 -1.70 13.13
CA ARG A 37 -1.31 -2.09 13.94
C ARG A 37 -2.67 -1.77 13.31
N SER A 38 -2.71 -0.91 12.29
CA SER A 38 -3.88 -0.58 11.48
C SER A 38 -3.99 -1.38 10.19
N LEU A 39 -2.94 -2.13 9.83
CA LEU A 39 -2.89 -2.91 8.59
C LEU A 39 -3.77 -4.15 8.73
N VAL A 40 -4.68 -4.35 7.79
CA VAL A 40 -5.54 -5.54 7.72
C VAL A 40 -5.28 -6.32 6.44
N VAL A 41 -5.60 -7.61 6.48
CA VAL A 41 -5.48 -8.54 5.35
C VAL A 41 -6.87 -8.84 4.82
N LEU A 42 -7.09 -8.66 3.51
CA LEU A 42 -8.25 -9.19 2.81
C LEU A 42 -7.84 -10.54 2.20
N PHE A 43 -8.54 -11.61 2.58
CA PHE A 43 -8.19 -12.98 2.16
C PHE A 43 -9.44 -13.82 1.86
N ASN A 44 -9.29 -14.86 1.06
CA ASN A 44 -10.30 -15.91 0.89
C ASN A 44 -9.62 -17.29 0.77
N SER A 45 -10.32 -18.31 0.24
CA SER A 45 -9.77 -19.66 0.02
C SER A 45 -8.57 -19.72 -0.93
N SER A 46 -8.35 -18.70 -1.77
CA SER A 46 -7.18 -18.59 -2.65
C SER A 46 -5.97 -17.96 -1.94
N GLY A 47 -6.10 -17.49 -0.71
CA GLY A 47 -5.05 -16.82 0.07
C GLY A 47 -5.29 -15.32 0.23
N ILE A 48 -4.20 -14.55 0.38
CA ILE A 48 -4.25 -13.08 0.47
C ILE A 48 -4.59 -12.50 -0.89
N LEU A 49 -5.52 -11.55 -0.91
CA LEU A 49 -6.00 -10.84 -2.08
C LEU A 49 -5.42 -9.42 -2.11
N CYS A 50 -5.58 -8.71 -0.98
CA CYS A 50 -5.23 -7.31 -0.80
C CYS A 50 -4.89 -7.03 0.67
N ALA A 51 -4.38 -5.83 0.93
CA ALA A 51 -4.33 -5.22 2.25
C ALA A 51 -5.49 -4.22 2.44
N GLY A 52 -5.58 -3.64 3.64
CA GLY A 52 -6.51 -2.57 3.99
C GLY A 52 -6.03 -1.81 5.22
N THR A 53 -6.74 -0.76 5.59
CA THR A 53 -6.43 0.10 6.74
C THR A 53 -7.64 0.23 7.65
N LEU A 54 -7.53 -0.22 8.90
CA LEU A 54 -8.49 0.04 9.96
C LEU A 54 -8.48 1.53 10.32
N ILE A 55 -9.59 2.25 10.12
CA ILE A 55 -9.69 3.70 10.36
C ILE A 55 -10.45 4.06 11.65
N ASN A 56 -11.25 3.13 12.17
CA ASN A 56 -11.82 3.14 13.52
C ASN A 56 -12.21 1.70 13.92
N GLN A 57 -12.89 1.49 15.04
CA GLN A 57 -13.23 0.14 15.54
C GLN A 57 -14.22 -0.67 14.68
N GLU A 58 -15.03 -0.03 13.82
CA GLU A 58 -16.01 -0.70 12.95
C GLU A 58 -15.69 -0.63 11.45
N TRP A 59 -14.69 0.16 11.03
CA TRP A 59 -14.54 0.54 9.62
C TRP A 59 -13.11 0.37 9.09
N VAL A 60 -13.01 -0.21 7.89
CA VAL A 60 -11.79 -0.45 7.12
C VAL A 60 -11.87 0.26 5.77
N LEU A 61 -10.78 0.93 5.38
CA LEU A 61 -10.61 1.54 4.06
C LEU A 61 -9.62 0.69 3.23
N THR A 62 -9.94 0.46 1.95
CA THR A 62 -9.11 -0.32 1.00
C THR A 62 -9.41 0.15 -0.43
N ALA A 63 -8.83 -0.48 -1.44
CA ALA A 63 -9.09 -0.19 -2.85
C ALA A 63 -10.42 -0.82 -3.31
N ALA A 64 -11.07 -0.24 -4.33
CA ALA A 64 -12.32 -0.75 -4.87
C ALA A 64 -12.11 -2.07 -5.66
N HIS A 65 -11.01 -2.16 -6.40
CA HIS A 65 -10.67 -3.37 -7.16
C HIS A 65 -10.38 -4.61 -6.29
N CYS A 66 -10.26 -4.43 -4.97
CA CYS A 66 -10.12 -5.52 -3.99
C CYS A 66 -11.44 -6.22 -3.63
N ASP A 67 -12.60 -5.80 -4.16
CA ASP A 67 -13.90 -6.46 -3.90
C ASP A 67 -14.08 -7.77 -4.69
N ILE A 68 -13.28 -8.77 -4.33
CA ILE A 68 -13.36 -10.13 -4.87
C ILE A 68 -14.37 -10.94 -4.03
N LYS A 69 -15.15 -11.82 -4.66
CA LYS A 69 -16.20 -12.58 -3.96
C LYS A 69 -15.65 -13.39 -2.78
N ASN A 70 -16.44 -13.38 -1.69
CA ASN A 70 -16.26 -14.21 -0.49
C ASN A 70 -14.93 -13.97 0.26
N PHE A 71 -14.48 -12.72 0.37
CA PHE A 71 -13.35 -12.36 1.25
C PHE A 71 -13.76 -12.17 2.71
N GLN A 72 -12.81 -12.44 3.61
CA GLN A 72 -12.84 -12.05 5.02
C GLN A 72 -11.71 -11.06 5.32
N ILE A 73 -11.82 -10.37 6.44
CA ILE A 73 -10.87 -9.36 6.91
C ILE A 73 -10.15 -9.90 8.15
N GLN A 74 -8.83 -9.92 8.11
CA GLN A 74 -7.96 -10.35 9.21
C GLN A 74 -7.19 -9.15 9.77
N LEU A 75 -7.25 -8.97 11.09
CA LEU A 75 -6.66 -7.84 11.82
C LEU A 75 -5.68 -8.34 12.88
N GLY A 76 -4.61 -7.57 13.15
CA GLY A 76 -3.57 -7.93 14.12
C GLY A 76 -2.57 -8.98 13.63
N VAL A 77 -2.66 -9.38 12.36
CA VAL A 77 -1.79 -10.38 11.73
C VAL A 77 -0.38 -9.81 11.52
N HIS A 78 0.63 -10.62 11.79
CA HIS A 78 2.00 -10.37 11.36
C HIS A 78 2.52 -11.53 10.50
N SER A 79 2.59 -12.75 11.05
CA SER A 79 3.11 -13.92 10.33
C SER A 79 2.00 -14.83 9.82
N LYS A 80 1.99 -15.11 8.51
CA LYS A 80 1.05 -16.08 7.87
C LYS A 80 1.20 -17.52 8.39
N LYS A 81 2.22 -17.78 9.24
CA LYS A 81 2.52 -19.08 9.87
C LYS A 81 2.50 -19.07 11.40
N VAL A 82 2.51 -17.89 12.03
CA VAL A 82 2.60 -17.76 13.50
C VAL A 82 1.61 -16.68 13.92
N ARG A 83 0.49 -17.12 14.49
CA ARG A 83 -0.63 -16.24 14.81
C ARG A 83 -0.35 -15.41 16.07
N ASN A 84 -0.66 -14.12 16.03
CA ASN A 84 -0.70 -13.29 17.22
C ASN A 84 -1.93 -13.67 18.07
N LYS A 85 -1.79 -13.62 19.41
CA LYS A 85 -2.83 -14.06 20.36
C LYS A 85 -4.12 -13.21 20.30
N ASP A 86 -4.01 -12.01 19.78
CA ASP A 86 -5.02 -10.98 19.68
C ASP A 86 -5.50 -10.73 18.25
N GLU A 87 -5.19 -11.64 17.31
CA GLU A 87 -5.77 -11.61 15.97
C GLU A 87 -7.30 -11.67 15.99
N GLN A 88 -7.92 -10.98 15.02
CA GLN A 88 -9.36 -10.95 14.83
C GLN A 88 -9.68 -11.22 13.36
N THR A 89 -10.67 -12.09 13.11
CA THR A 89 -11.32 -12.20 11.79
C THR A 89 -12.67 -11.49 11.84
N ARG A 90 -13.05 -10.81 10.76
CA ARG A 90 -14.34 -10.13 10.56
C ARG A 90 -14.81 -10.34 9.13
N ASP A 91 -16.11 -10.22 8.94
CA ASP A 91 -16.76 -10.31 7.63
C ASP A 91 -17.24 -8.91 7.19
N PRO A 92 -17.23 -8.60 5.89
CA PRO A 92 -17.81 -7.35 5.37
C PRO A 92 -19.33 -7.37 5.54
N LYS A 93 -19.86 -6.46 6.36
CA LYS A 93 -21.31 -6.30 6.61
C LYS A 93 -21.97 -5.34 5.64
N GLU A 94 -21.32 -4.19 5.43
CA GLU A 94 -21.73 -3.15 4.49
C GLU A 94 -20.48 -2.75 3.70
N LYS A 95 -20.63 -2.51 2.38
CA LYS A 95 -19.54 -2.05 1.50
C LYS A 95 -20.02 -0.83 0.74
N PHE A 96 -19.22 0.23 0.75
CA PHE A 96 -19.50 1.48 0.07
C PHE A 96 -18.35 1.80 -0.88
N PHE A 97 -18.70 2.23 -2.09
CA PHE A 97 -17.77 2.50 -3.17
C PHE A 97 -17.98 3.92 -3.67
N CYS A 98 -16.92 4.54 -4.15
CA CYS A 98 -17.07 5.68 -5.05
C CYS A 98 -17.51 5.21 -6.42
N LEU A 99 -18.83 5.15 -6.62
CA LEU A 99 -19.46 4.81 -7.90
C LEU A 99 -19.05 5.83 -8.97
N GLY A 100 -18.00 5.49 -9.72
CA GLY A 100 -17.81 6.01 -11.07
C GLY A 100 -19.00 5.62 -11.95
N SER A 101 -19.24 6.41 -12.99
CA SER A 101 -20.06 5.97 -14.13
C SER A 101 -19.54 4.63 -14.68
N LYS A 102 -20.39 3.83 -15.30
CA LYS A 102 -20.06 2.52 -15.92
C LYS A 102 -19.21 2.67 -17.21
N THR A 103 -18.16 3.48 -17.14
CA THR A 103 -17.39 4.00 -18.28
C THR A 103 -15.93 4.21 -17.89
N ASN A 104 -15.11 3.15 -18.07
CA ASN A 104 -13.64 3.13 -18.26
C ASN A 104 -12.70 3.78 -17.21
N ASN A 105 -13.18 4.61 -16.29
CA ASN A 105 -12.37 5.37 -15.32
C ASN A 105 -12.35 4.72 -13.92
N GLU A 106 -12.48 3.40 -13.84
CA GLU A 106 -12.62 2.63 -12.58
C GLU A 106 -11.48 2.88 -11.59
N TRP A 107 -10.28 3.20 -12.09
CA TRP A 107 -9.07 3.47 -11.32
C TRP A 107 -8.95 4.91 -10.77
N GLU A 108 -9.78 5.86 -11.21
CA GLU A 108 -9.74 7.24 -10.68
C GLU A 108 -10.31 7.34 -9.26
N LYS A 109 -11.23 6.44 -8.92
CA LYS A 109 -11.99 6.41 -7.66
C LYS A 109 -11.89 5.04 -7.00
N ASP A 110 -10.69 4.47 -7.05
CA ASP A 110 -10.33 3.15 -6.52
C ASP A 110 -10.26 3.18 -4.98
N ILE A 111 -11.43 3.24 -4.35
CA ILE A 111 -11.64 3.28 -2.91
C ILE A 111 -12.93 2.54 -2.52
N MET A 112 -12.79 1.65 -1.54
CA MET A 112 -13.89 0.96 -0.87
C MET A 112 -13.79 1.19 0.64
N LEU A 113 -14.92 1.56 1.24
CA LEU A 113 -15.12 1.68 2.67
C LEU A 113 -15.99 0.51 3.14
N ILE A 114 -15.44 -0.33 4.00
CA ILE A 114 -16.06 -1.56 4.50
C ILE A 114 -16.44 -1.36 5.96
N ARG A 115 -17.67 -1.70 6.31
CA ARG A 115 -18.09 -1.90 7.70
C ARG A 115 -17.91 -3.36 8.12
N LEU A 116 -17.25 -3.57 9.24
CA LEU A 116 -17.08 -4.88 9.87
C LEU A 116 -18.41 -5.38 10.44
N ASN A 117 -18.62 -6.70 10.43
CA ASN A 117 -19.80 -7.32 11.05
C ASN A 117 -19.88 -7.15 12.57
N ASN A 118 -18.74 -7.04 13.24
CA ASN A 118 -18.62 -6.69 14.65
C ASN A 118 -17.41 -5.76 14.84
N PRO A 119 -17.42 -4.84 15.83
CA PRO A 119 -16.27 -3.98 16.12
C PRO A 119 -15.04 -4.77 16.57
N VAL A 120 -13.88 -4.13 16.55
CA VAL A 120 -12.62 -4.61 17.12
C VAL A 120 -12.12 -3.67 18.23
N SER A 121 -11.69 -4.25 19.35
CA SER A 121 -11.03 -3.51 20.43
C SER A 121 -9.55 -3.28 20.09
N ASN A 122 -8.97 -2.19 20.60
CA ASN A 122 -7.52 -1.98 20.54
C ASN A 122 -6.80 -3.08 21.34
N SER A 123 -5.69 -3.59 20.82
CA SER A 123 -4.89 -4.68 21.41
C SER A 123 -3.39 -4.40 21.22
N ALA A 124 -2.51 -5.39 21.43
CA ALA A 124 -1.09 -5.22 21.13
C ALA A 124 -0.88 -4.95 19.63
N HIS A 125 -1.53 -5.72 18.77
CA HIS A 125 -1.35 -5.68 17.32
C HIS A 125 -2.50 -5.02 16.55
N ILE A 126 -3.59 -4.60 17.22
CA ILE A 126 -4.71 -3.86 16.61
C ILE A 126 -4.79 -2.43 17.17
N ALA A 127 -4.86 -1.44 16.28
CA ALA A 127 -5.32 -0.08 16.55
C ALA A 127 -5.66 0.63 15.24
N PRO A 128 -6.69 1.49 15.19
CA PRO A 128 -7.02 2.26 14.00
C PRO A 128 -5.97 3.35 13.71
N LEU A 129 -5.85 3.72 12.44
CA LEU A 129 -5.07 4.87 11.96
C LEU A 129 -6.02 5.97 11.48
N SER A 130 -5.84 7.17 12.02
CA SER A 130 -6.69 8.33 11.70
C SER A 130 -6.59 8.77 10.24
N LEU A 131 -7.70 9.32 9.72
CA LEU A 131 -7.71 10.06 8.46
C LEU A 131 -6.74 11.26 8.52
N PRO A 132 -6.17 11.69 7.38
CA PRO A 132 -5.17 12.75 7.36
C PRO A 132 -5.80 14.12 7.65
N SER A 133 -5.10 15.00 8.36
CA SER A 133 -5.59 16.37 8.64
C SER A 133 -5.27 17.38 7.53
N SER A 134 -4.43 16.98 6.59
CA SER A 134 -3.86 17.82 5.53
C SER A 134 -3.32 16.92 4.41
N PRO A 135 -3.35 17.33 3.13
CA PRO A 135 -2.72 16.58 2.05
C PRO A 135 -1.19 16.55 2.21
N PRO A 136 -0.46 15.62 1.58
CA PRO A 136 0.98 15.54 1.70
C PRO A 136 1.69 16.48 0.72
N SER A 137 2.83 17.04 1.12
CA SER A 137 3.70 17.82 0.23
C SER A 137 4.53 16.91 -0.69
N VAL A 138 4.86 17.39 -1.89
CA VAL A 138 5.88 16.74 -2.75
C VAL A 138 7.20 16.64 -1.99
N GLY A 139 7.91 15.52 -2.15
CA GLY A 139 9.12 15.18 -1.40
C GLY A 139 8.87 14.50 -0.05
N SER A 140 7.65 14.52 0.50
CA SER A 140 7.33 13.87 1.79
C SER A 140 7.75 12.40 1.80
N LEU A 141 8.42 11.97 2.87
CA LEU A 141 8.79 10.57 3.07
C LEU A 141 7.57 9.78 3.56
N CYS A 142 7.28 8.67 2.89
CA CYS A 142 6.13 7.82 3.15
C CYS A 142 6.52 6.37 3.35
N ARG A 143 5.84 5.68 4.27
CA ARG A 143 5.92 4.23 4.47
C ARG A 143 4.87 3.56 3.59
N ILE A 144 5.26 2.50 2.88
CA ILE A 144 4.33 1.53 2.27
C ILE A 144 4.51 0.17 2.95
N MET A 145 3.42 -0.60 3.06
CA MET A 145 3.42 -1.88 3.77
C MET A 145 2.38 -2.87 3.24
N GLY A 146 2.74 -4.14 3.17
CA GLY A 146 1.83 -5.21 2.74
C GLY A 146 2.48 -6.60 2.69
N TRP A 147 1.70 -7.59 2.22
CA TRP A 147 2.14 -8.97 1.96
C TRP A 147 2.16 -9.30 0.46
N GLY A 148 2.23 -8.28 -0.40
CA GLY A 148 2.39 -8.45 -1.84
C GLY A 148 3.74 -9.04 -2.24
N THR A 149 3.92 -9.32 -3.52
CA THR A 149 5.11 -10.03 -4.00
C THR A 149 6.40 -9.25 -3.73
N ILE A 150 7.37 -9.94 -3.14
CA ILE A 150 8.72 -9.39 -2.91
C ILE A 150 9.59 -9.39 -4.16
N SER A 151 9.13 -9.97 -5.27
CA SER A 151 9.90 -10.07 -6.51
C SER A 151 9.12 -9.43 -7.66
N SER A 152 9.77 -8.50 -8.36
CA SER A 152 9.17 -7.77 -9.48
C SER A 152 8.96 -8.62 -10.73
N THR A 153 9.64 -9.77 -10.85
CA THR A 153 9.60 -10.65 -12.04
C THR A 153 9.03 -12.05 -11.77
N LYS A 154 8.59 -12.32 -10.53
CA LYS A 154 8.03 -13.60 -10.08
C LYS A 154 7.14 -13.36 -8.87
N GLU A 155 5.99 -14.01 -8.81
CA GLU A 155 5.12 -13.97 -7.63
C GLU A 155 5.73 -14.76 -6.46
N ILE A 156 6.30 -14.03 -5.50
CA ILE A 156 6.91 -14.58 -4.28
C ILE A 156 6.32 -13.82 -3.10
N TYR A 157 5.33 -14.40 -2.43
CA TYR A 157 4.60 -13.73 -1.35
C TYR A 157 5.26 -13.96 0.03
N PRO A 158 5.64 -12.91 0.78
CA PRO A 158 6.41 -13.03 2.02
C PRO A 158 5.57 -13.59 3.16
N ASN A 159 6.24 -14.19 4.15
CA ASN A 159 5.59 -14.74 5.34
C ASN A 159 5.11 -13.66 6.34
N VAL A 160 5.75 -12.50 6.35
CA VAL A 160 5.50 -11.35 7.23
C VAL A 160 5.36 -10.09 6.37
N PRO A 161 4.65 -9.04 6.81
CA PRO A 161 4.52 -7.84 6.02
C PRO A 161 5.89 -7.20 5.83
N ARG A 162 6.06 -6.56 4.67
CA ARG A 162 7.30 -5.91 4.26
C ARG A 162 7.03 -4.42 4.12
N CYS A 163 8.00 -3.61 4.56
CA CYS A 163 7.84 -2.17 4.70
C CYS A 163 8.98 -1.42 4.03
N ALA A 164 8.67 -0.66 2.97
CA ALA A 164 9.62 0.24 2.31
C ALA A 164 9.33 1.71 2.66
N ASN A 165 10.33 2.57 2.44
CA ASN A 165 10.14 4.03 2.41
C ASN A 165 10.26 4.51 0.97
N ILE A 166 9.32 5.33 0.54
CA ILE A 166 9.26 6.00 -0.77
C ILE A 166 8.95 7.49 -0.57
N ASN A 167 9.00 8.31 -1.62
CA ASN A 167 8.65 9.73 -1.54
C ASN A 167 7.38 10.04 -2.34
N ILE A 168 6.61 11.04 -1.91
CA ILE A 168 5.66 11.72 -2.81
C ILE A 168 6.46 12.41 -3.90
N LEU A 169 6.06 12.20 -5.14
CA LEU A 169 6.65 12.81 -6.33
C LEU A 169 5.68 13.85 -6.90
N ASP A 170 6.18 14.74 -7.75
CA ASP A 170 5.28 15.57 -8.56
C ASP A 170 4.43 14.66 -9.46
N TYR A 171 3.13 14.94 -9.56
CA TYR A 171 2.21 14.19 -10.40
C TYR A 171 2.63 14.19 -11.88
N ALA A 172 3.35 15.23 -12.33
CA ALA A 172 3.99 15.30 -13.65
C ALA A 172 4.94 14.12 -13.93
N VAL A 173 5.58 13.54 -12.91
CA VAL A 173 6.42 12.33 -13.08
C VAL A 173 5.56 11.15 -13.51
N CYS A 174 4.45 10.89 -12.82
CA CYS A 174 3.52 9.83 -13.21
C CYS A 174 2.84 10.13 -14.56
N ARG A 175 2.55 11.41 -14.88
CA ARG A 175 2.05 11.82 -16.20
C ARG A 175 3.03 11.48 -17.33
N ALA A 176 4.34 11.64 -17.10
CA ALA A 176 5.36 11.30 -18.08
C ALA A 176 5.58 9.78 -18.18
N ALA A 177 5.49 9.04 -17.06
CA ALA A 177 5.59 7.59 -17.02
C ALA A 177 4.39 6.87 -17.66
N TYR A 178 3.18 7.45 -17.52
CA TYR A 178 1.92 6.87 -17.98
C TYR A 178 1.07 7.90 -18.76
N PRO A 179 1.49 8.32 -19.98
CA PRO A 179 0.81 9.39 -20.72
C PRO A 179 -0.67 9.09 -21.08
N TRP A 180 -1.02 7.80 -21.15
CA TRP A 180 -2.35 7.29 -21.45
C TRP A 180 -3.34 7.34 -20.26
N TRP A 181 -2.85 7.58 -19.04
CA TRP A 181 -3.73 7.74 -17.88
C TRP A 181 -4.57 9.03 -18.03
N PRO A 182 -5.78 9.13 -17.44
CA PRO A 182 -6.52 10.39 -17.34
C PRO A 182 -5.80 11.46 -16.48
N VAL A 183 -6.12 12.74 -16.64
CA VAL A 183 -5.60 13.79 -15.74
C VAL A 183 -6.54 13.91 -14.54
N THR A 184 -6.07 13.53 -13.35
CA THR A 184 -6.88 13.56 -12.12
C THR A 184 -6.08 14.07 -10.91
N THR A 185 -6.74 14.82 -10.04
CA THR A 185 -6.20 15.35 -8.77
C THR A 185 -6.40 14.40 -7.59
N ARG A 186 -7.14 13.30 -7.80
CA ARG A 186 -7.57 12.32 -6.78
C ARG A 186 -6.56 11.20 -6.52
N ILE A 187 -5.39 11.26 -7.16
CA ILE A 187 -4.33 10.25 -7.08
C ILE A 187 -3.01 10.92 -6.70
N LEU A 188 -2.28 10.32 -5.75
CA LEU A 188 -0.90 10.65 -5.42
C LEU A 188 0.06 9.85 -6.30
N CYS A 189 1.11 10.52 -6.79
CA CYS A 189 2.27 9.88 -7.40
C CYS A 189 3.32 9.61 -6.32
N ALA A 190 3.75 8.36 -6.12
CA ALA A 190 4.76 8.05 -5.12
C ALA A 190 5.68 6.89 -5.54
N GLY A 191 6.95 6.96 -5.14
CA GLY A 191 7.95 5.94 -5.46
C GLY A 191 9.38 6.42 -5.20
N ILE A 192 10.33 5.77 -5.87
CA ILE A 192 11.75 6.18 -5.95
C ILE A 192 12.14 6.21 -7.44
N LEU A 193 12.72 7.31 -7.92
CA LEU A 193 12.96 7.55 -9.35
C LEU A 193 14.00 6.59 -9.95
N GLU A 194 14.97 6.18 -9.12
CA GLU A 194 15.99 5.19 -9.41
C GLU A 194 15.41 3.77 -9.58
N GLY A 195 14.16 3.56 -9.12
CA GLY A 195 13.51 2.27 -9.01
C GLY A 195 13.95 1.49 -7.76
N GLY A 196 13.64 0.21 -7.73
CA GLY A 196 14.04 -0.73 -6.67
C GLY A 196 13.36 -0.51 -5.31
N LYS A 197 12.36 0.39 -5.22
CA LYS A 197 11.53 0.69 -4.03
C LYS A 197 10.09 1.01 -4.45
N ASP A 198 9.20 0.02 -4.35
CA ASP A 198 7.80 0.10 -4.83
C ASP A 198 6.89 -0.97 -4.20
N SER A 199 5.57 -0.69 -4.20
CA SER A 199 4.49 -1.65 -3.96
C SER A 199 4.31 -2.61 -5.13
N CYS A 200 3.71 -3.78 -4.93
CA CYS A 200 3.51 -4.75 -6.00
C CYS A 200 2.21 -5.58 -5.85
N GLN A 201 2.01 -6.59 -6.73
CA GLN A 201 0.82 -7.45 -6.70
C GLN A 201 0.55 -8.00 -5.28
N GLY A 202 -0.64 -7.71 -4.73
CA GLY A 202 -1.06 -8.09 -3.37
C GLY A 202 -0.83 -7.04 -2.27
N ASP A 203 -0.16 -5.91 -2.57
CA ASP A 203 -0.09 -4.75 -1.66
C ASP A 203 -1.28 -3.78 -1.82
N SER A 204 -2.06 -3.94 -2.89
CA SER A 204 -3.29 -3.20 -3.19
C SER A 204 -4.19 -3.02 -1.96
N GLY A 205 -4.78 -1.84 -1.80
CA GLY A 205 -5.58 -1.48 -0.62
C GLY A 205 -4.78 -1.13 0.63
N GLY A 206 -3.47 -1.41 0.66
CA GLY A 206 -2.58 -1.07 1.77
C GLY A 206 -2.35 0.45 1.91
N PRO A 207 -1.92 0.92 3.10
CA PRO A 207 -1.71 2.34 3.36
C PRO A 207 -0.36 2.87 2.85
N LEU A 208 -0.41 4.07 2.28
CA LEU A 208 0.70 5.00 2.14
C LEU A 208 0.67 5.97 3.33
N ILE A 209 1.61 5.82 4.26
CA ILE A 209 1.66 6.61 5.50
C ILE A 209 2.79 7.65 5.40
N CYS A 210 2.46 8.92 5.18
CA CYS A 210 3.45 10.01 5.10
C CYS A 210 3.39 10.86 6.36
N ASN A 211 4.54 11.13 6.99
CA ASN A 211 4.64 11.89 8.25
C ASN A 211 3.66 11.41 9.36
N GLY A 212 3.39 10.10 9.40
CA GLY A 212 2.45 9.47 10.36
C GLY A 212 0.97 9.53 9.97
N GLN A 213 0.59 10.18 8.86
CA GLN A 213 -0.79 10.28 8.39
C GLN A 213 -1.11 9.32 7.24
N PHE A 214 -2.32 8.79 7.20
CA PHE A 214 -2.83 7.91 6.13
C PHE A 214 -3.18 8.74 4.88
N GLN A 215 -2.24 8.90 3.95
CA GLN A 215 -2.37 9.84 2.83
C GLN A 215 -2.86 9.18 1.53
N GLY A 216 -2.55 7.91 1.32
CA GLY A 216 -2.89 7.19 0.10
C GLY A 216 -3.25 5.73 0.34
N ILE A 217 -4.00 5.15 -0.59
CA ILE A 217 -4.30 3.71 -0.69
C ILE A 217 -3.55 3.16 -1.90
N VAL A 218 -2.81 2.06 -1.78
CA VAL A 218 -2.17 1.39 -2.94
C VAL A 218 -3.25 1.03 -3.97
N SER A 219 -3.16 1.58 -5.18
CA SER A 219 -4.15 1.36 -6.24
C SER A 219 -3.54 0.66 -7.46
N TRP A 220 -2.56 1.30 -8.12
CA TRP A 220 -2.04 0.81 -9.40
C TRP A 220 -0.55 1.10 -9.56
N GLY A 221 0.15 0.27 -10.32
CA GLY A 221 1.56 0.48 -10.68
C GLY A 221 1.96 -0.32 -11.92
N ALA A 222 3.13 0.00 -12.48
CA ALA A 222 3.70 -0.78 -13.58
C ALA A 222 4.07 -2.20 -13.12
N HIS A 223 3.92 -3.19 -14.01
CA HIS A 223 4.54 -4.50 -13.86
C HIS A 223 5.60 -4.70 -14.96
N PRO A 224 6.83 -5.21 -14.66
CA PRO A 224 7.42 -5.41 -13.33
C PRO A 224 7.43 -4.17 -12.42
N CYS A 225 7.15 -4.36 -11.13
CA CYS A 225 7.15 -3.30 -10.13
C CYS A 225 8.57 -2.80 -9.82
N GLY A 226 8.69 -1.60 -9.25
CA GLY A 226 9.98 -1.02 -8.86
C GLY A 226 10.91 -0.72 -10.04
N ARG A 227 10.35 -0.44 -11.21
CA ARG A 227 11.12 -0.01 -12.39
C ARG A 227 11.56 1.45 -12.25
N ARG A 228 12.77 1.74 -12.73
CA ARG A 228 13.31 3.11 -12.80
C ARG A 228 12.37 4.02 -13.61
N LEU A 229 12.06 5.20 -13.09
CA LEU A 229 11.07 6.16 -13.62
C LEU A 229 9.62 5.63 -13.76
N ASN A 230 9.27 4.52 -13.12
CA ASN A 230 7.90 3.99 -13.06
C ASN A 230 7.39 3.97 -11.60
N PRO A 231 7.00 5.13 -11.01
CA PRO A 231 6.36 5.19 -9.70
C PRO A 231 4.94 4.61 -9.70
N GLY A 232 4.37 4.40 -8.50
CA GLY A 232 3.01 3.92 -8.30
C GLY A 232 1.97 5.04 -8.14
N PHE A 233 0.72 4.69 -8.39
CA PHE A 233 -0.48 5.50 -8.16
C PHE A 233 -1.20 5.05 -6.89
N TYR A 234 -1.57 6.04 -6.06
CA TYR A 234 -2.22 5.81 -4.77
C TYR A 234 -3.47 6.70 -4.64
N THR A 235 -4.63 6.13 -4.31
CA THR A 235 -5.88 6.90 -4.15
C THR A 235 -5.75 7.86 -2.96
N LYS A 236 -5.90 9.16 -3.20
CA LYS A 236 -5.55 10.25 -2.27
C LYS A 236 -6.59 10.40 -1.17
N VAL A 237 -6.36 9.78 -0.01
CA VAL A 237 -7.33 9.65 1.10
C VAL A 237 -7.90 11.00 1.56
N PHE A 238 -7.07 12.05 1.58
CA PHE A 238 -7.50 13.40 2.01
C PHE A 238 -8.71 13.93 1.22
N ASP A 239 -8.82 13.61 -0.07
CA ASP A 239 -9.89 14.12 -0.93
C ASP A 239 -11.25 13.43 -0.66
N TYR A 240 -11.24 12.30 0.05
CA TYR A 240 -12.41 11.48 0.34
C TYR A 240 -12.91 11.61 1.79
N ILE A 241 -12.32 12.50 2.61
CA ILE A 241 -12.65 12.62 4.05
C ILE A 241 -14.14 12.85 4.26
N ASP A 242 -14.74 13.81 3.57
CA ASP A 242 -16.16 14.18 3.74
C ASP A 242 -17.11 13.01 3.37
N TRP A 243 -16.74 12.23 2.35
CA TRP A 243 -17.45 11.02 1.95
C TRP A 243 -17.33 9.94 3.02
N ILE A 244 -16.10 9.63 3.49
CA ILE A 244 -15.85 8.63 4.53
C ILE A 244 -16.62 8.97 5.82
N GLN A 245 -16.54 10.23 6.27
CA GLN A 245 -17.23 10.70 7.46
C GLN A 245 -18.76 10.67 7.30
N SER A 246 -19.29 11.06 6.15
CA SER A 246 -20.73 11.01 5.86
C SER A 246 -21.27 9.58 5.87
N ILE A 247 -20.57 8.63 5.24
CA ILE A 247 -20.95 7.21 5.26
C ILE A 247 -20.91 6.64 6.69
N ILE A 248 -19.87 6.95 7.47
CA ILE A 248 -19.78 6.54 8.89
C ILE A 248 -20.92 7.15 9.72
N ALA A 249 -21.32 8.39 9.43
CA ALA A 249 -22.48 9.06 10.00
C ALA A 249 -23.84 8.54 9.47
N LYS A 250 -23.85 7.47 8.67
CA LYS A 250 -25.02 6.82 8.03
C LYS A 250 -25.73 7.66 6.96
N ASN A 251 -25.11 8.73 6.48
CA ASN A 251 -25.59 9.45 5.30
C ASN A 251 -25.12 8.71 4.04
N THR A 252 -25.96 7.85 3.48
CA THR A 252 -25.63 6.99 2.33
C THR A 252 -25.96 7.60 0.97
N THR A 253 -26.54 8.79 0.92
CA THR A 253 -26.82 9.53 -0.34
C THR A 253 -25.70 10.48 -0.74
N VAL A 254 -24.64 10.58 0.09
CA VAL A 254 -23.43 11.36 -0.20
C VAL A 254 -22.73 10.88 -1.47
N THR A 255 -22.44 11.80 -2.38
CA THR A 255 -21.59 11.54 -3.55
C THR A 255 -20.12 11.66 -3.17
N CYS A 256 -19.26 10.90 -3.84
CA CYS A 256 -17.82 11.10 -3.72
C CYS A 256 -17.37 12.43 -4.34
N PRO A 257 -16.19 12.96 -3.97
CA PRO A 257 -15.54 14.04 -4.70
C PRO A 257 -15.60 13.81 -6.22
N GLN A 258 -15.90 14.86 -6.98
CA GLN A 258 -15.83 14.85 -8.44
C GLN A 258 -14.40 14.67 -8.91
#